data_AF-A0A3D3RTZ0-F1
#
_entry.id   AF-A0A3D3RTZ0-F1
#
_cell.length_a   1.000
_cell.length_b   1.000
_cell.length_c   1.000
_cell.angle_alpha   90.00
_cell.angle_beta   90.00
_cell.angle_gamma   90.00
#
_symmetry.space_group_name_H-M   'P 1'
#
loop_
_entity.id
_entity.type
_entity.pdbx_description
1 polymer ?
#
loop_
_entity_poly.entity_id
_entity_poly.type
_entity_poly.pdbx_seq_one_letter_code
_entity_poly.pdbx_strand_id
1 'polypeptide(L)'
;MKVLDNPLLKHKLNTIRDKRTSPERLRSLVEELTLMCMPYLMEEAPIRNERIETPLEESIFEFVEEEKIVLLCILRAGMPMLNGALRAFPRAKAGFLAIRRNEESL
;
A
#
# COMPACT_ATOMS: atom_id res chain seq x y z
N MET A 1 1.26 -17.28 -3.63
CA MET A 1 2.17 -16.40 -2.86
C MET A 1 3.06 -15.66 -3.83
N LYS A 2 3.08 -14.33 -3.81
CA LYS A 2 3.90 -13.50 -4.71
C LYS A 2 5.06 -12.88 -3.94
N VAL A 3 6.28 -13.02 -4.47
CA VAL A 3 7.49 -12.41 -3.89
C VAL A 3 7.92 -11.28 -4.82
N LEU A 4 7.99 -10.06 -4.30
CA LEU A 4 8.42 -8.90 -5.06
C LEU A 4 9.96 -8.85 -5.08
N ASP A 5 10.55 -9.37 -6.15
CA ASP A 5 12.00 -9.32 -6.37
C ASP A 5 12.39 -8.08 -7.18
N ASN A 6 12.50 -6.95 -6.50
CA ASN A 6 12.97 -5.70 -7.08
C ASN A 6 14.16 -5.15 -6.26
N PRO A 7 15.29 -4.76 -6.90
CA PRO A 7 16.48 -4.26 -6.19
C PRO A 7 16.22 -3.07 -5.27
N LEU A 8 15.31 -2.17 -5.65
CA LEU A 8 14.96 -0.99 -4.86
C LEU A 8 14.15 -1.35 -3.60
N LEU A 9 13.20 -2.28 -3.75
CA LEU A 9 12.46 -2.83 -2.60
C LEU A 9 13.42 -3.57 -1.65
N LYS A 10 14.34 -4.37 -2.19
CA LYS A 10 15.38 -5.08 -1.42
C LYS A 10 16.28 -4.10 -0.66
N HIS A 11 16.73 -3.03 -1.30
CA HIS A 11 17.55 -2.00 -0.66
C HIS A 11 16.83 -1.37 0.54
N LYS A 12 15.58 -0.91 0.36
CA LYS A 12 14.78 -0.33 1.45
C LYS A 12 14.49 -1.34 2.56
N LEU A 13 14.17 -2.58 2.21
CA LEU A 13 13.93 -3.66 3.16
C LEU A 13 15.18 -3.96 4.00
N ASN A 14 16.37 -3.94 3.39
CA ASN A 14 17.62 -4.13 4.12
C ASN A 14 17.88 -2.98 5.10
N THR A 15 17.54 -1.74 4.74
CA THR A 15 17.62 -0.60 5.67
C THR A 15 16.63 -0.73 6.82
N ILE A 16 15.39 -1.20 6.57
CA ILE A 16 14.40 -1.48 7.64
C ILE A 16 14.92 -2.56 8.61
N ARG A 17 15.67 -3.54 8.11
CA ARG A 17 16.24 -4.64 8.91
C ARG A 17 17.46 -4.23 9.74
N ASP A 18 18.13 -3.14 9.41
CA ASP A 18 19.32 -2.67 10.13
C ASP A 18 18.91 -2.12 11.51
N LYS A 19 19.48 -2.68 12.59
CA LYS A 19 19.24 -2.26 13.98
C LYS A 19 19.68 -0.82 14.27
N ARG A 20 20.52 -0.23 13.42
CA ARG A 20 20.98 1.16 13.53
C ARG A 20 19.98 2.17 12.95
N THR A 21 18.95 1.71 12.23
CA THR A 21 17.94 2.58 11.65
C THR A 21 17.07 3.20 12.74
N SER A 22 16.95 4.54 12.75
CA SER A 22 16.14 5.23 13.75
C SER A 22 14.65 4.89 13.59
N PRO A 23 13.85 4.93 14.68
CA PRO A 23 12.42 4.68 14.62
C PRO A 23 11.66 5.59 13.64
N GLU A 24 12.08 6.84 13.51
CA GLU A 24 11.53 7.81 12.53
C GLU A 24 11.78 7.32 11.11
N ARG A 25 13.03 6.98 10.80
CA ARG A 25 13.41 6.53 9.47
C ARG A 25 12.76 5.22 9.10
N LEU A 26 12.63 4.29 10.06
CA LEU A 26 11.93 3.02 9.86
C LEU A 26 10.47 3.26 9.45
N ARG A 27 9.75 4.13 10.18
CA ARG A 27 8.34 4.46 9.86
C ARG A 27 8.20 5.01 8.46
N SER A 28 9.02 6.00 8.09
CA SER A 28 9.01 6.58 6.74
C SER A 28 9.37 5.56 5.66
N LEU A 29 10.33 4.66 5.91
CA LEU A 29 10.69 3.62 4.97
C LEU A 29 9.59 2.58 4.76
N VAL A 30 8.85 2.22 5.82
CA VAL A 30 7.70 1.30 5.70
C VAL A 30 6.57 1.94 4.88
N GLU A 31 6.30 3.23 5.09
CA GLU A 31 5.36 4.01 4.26
C GLU A 31 5.79 4.02 2.79
N GLU A 32 7.04 4.41 2.51
CA GLU A 32 7.62 4.44 1.17
C GLU A 32 7.59 3.06 0.49
N LEU A 33 8.00 2.02 1.22
CA LEU A 33 8.03 0.65 0.72
C LEU A 33 6.62 0.17 0.37
N THR A 34 5.63 0.46 1.23
CA THR A 34 4.24 0.05 0.98
C THR A 34 3.70 0.70 -0.28
N LEU A 35 3.90 2.01 -0.45
CA LEU A 35 3.52 2.73 -1.68
C LEU A 35 4.15 2.10 -2.92
N MET A 36 5.44 1.75 -2.86
CA MET A 36 6.15 1.10 -3.98
C MET A 36 5.62 -0.32 -4.29
N CYS A 37 5.09 -1.02 -3.29
CA CYS A 37 4.48 -2.34 -3.48
C CYS A 37 3.09 -2.26 -4.13
N MET A 38 2.35 -1.15 -3.99
CA MET A 38 0.95 -1.06 -4.41
C MET A 38 0.69 -1.46 -5.87
N PRO A 39 1.48 -1.00 -6.88
CA PRO A 39 1.27 -1.41 -8.27
C PRO A 39 1.38 -2.92 -8.49
N TYR A 40 2.24 -3.60 -7.73
CA TYR A 40 2.41 -5.05 -7.83
C TYR A 40 1.32 -5.83 -7.08
N LEU A 41 0.65 -5.20 -6.12
CA LEU A 41 -0.41 -5.81 -5.31
C LEU A 41 -1.80 -5.61 -5.93
N MET A 42 -1.95 -4.61 -6.81
CA MET A 42 -3.22 -4.16 -7.38
C MET A 42 -3.34 -4.46 -8.87
N GLU A 43 -2.65 -5.50 -9.36
CA GLU A 43 -2.73 -5.93 -10.77
C GLU A 43 -4.16 -6.33 -11.17
N GLU A 44 -4.97 -6.79 -10.22
CA GLU A 44 -6.38 -7.17 -10.41
C GLU A 44 -7.35 -6.19 -9.74
N ALA A 45 -6.96 -4.92 -9.58
CA ALA A 45 -7.84 -3.92 -8.98
C ALA A 45 -9.13 -3.73 -9.80
N PRO A 46 -10.27 -3.45 -9.15
CA PRO A 46 -11.51 -3.18 -9.86
C PRO A 46 -11.34 -1.92 -10.73
N ILE A 47 -11.70 -2.03 -12.00
CA ILE A 47 -11.67 -0.93 -12.97
C ILE A 47 -13.04 -0.66 -13.54
N ARG A 48 -13.27 0.59 -13.92
CA ARG A 48 -14.45 1.02 -14.67
C ARG A 48 -14.03 1.83 -15.89
N ASN A 49 -14.82 1.71 -16.95
CA ASN A 49 -14.71 2.55 -18.13
C ASN A 49 -15.46 3.86 -17.89
N GLU A 50 -14.83 4.98 -18.21
CA GLU A 50 -15.44 6.30 -18.16
C GLU A 50 -15.14 7.05 -19.46
N ARG A 51 -16.16 7.71 -20.01
CA ARG A 51 -15.99 8.62 -21.14
C ARG A 51 -15.53 9.97 -20.61
N ILE A 52 -14.39 10.46 -21.08
CA ILE A 52 -13.84 11.77 -20.71
C ILE A 52 -13.48 12.57 -21.96
N GLU A 53 -13.57 13.89 -21.85
CA GLU A 53 -13.06 14.82 -22.84
C GLU A 53 -11.59 15.15 -22.54
N THR A 54 -10.71 14.86 -23.49
CA THR A 54 -9.31 15.28 -23.43
C THR A 54 -9.11 16.57 -24.24
N PRO A 55 -7.98 17.29 -24.11
CA PRO A 55 -7.71 18.45 -24.95
C PRO A 55 -7.68 18.18 -26.47
N LEU A 56 -7.66 16.91 -26.90
CA LEU A 56 -7.64 16.51 -28.31
C LEU A 56 -8.97 15.93 -28.79
N GLU A 57 -9.61 15.07 -27.99
CA GLU A 57 -10.87 14.39 -28.34
C GLU A 57 -11.56 13.75 -27.12
N GLU A 58 -12.85 13.40 -27.28
CA GLU A 58 -13.56 12.54 -26.34
C GLU A 58 -13.24 11.06 -26.58
N SER A 59 -12.90 10.32 -25.52
CA SER A 59 -12.63 8.88 -25.60
C SER A 59 -12.98 8.16 -24.29
N ILE A 60 -12.92 6.83 -24.31
CA ILE A 60 -13.18 5.96 -23.15
C ILE A 60 -11.84 5.54 -22.55
N PHE A 61 -11.69 5.73 -21.24
CA PHE A 61 -10.50 5.34 -20.50
C PHE A 61 -10.88 4.49 -19.27
N GLU A 62 -9.92 3.68 -18.83
CA GLU A 62 -10.05 2.83 -17.65
C GLU A 62 -9.56 3.57 -16.40
N PHE A 63 -10.35 3.53 -15.34
CA PHE A 63 -10.02 4.09 -14.04
C PHE A 63 -10.21 3.05 -12.95
N VAL A 64 -9.31 3.05 -11.96
CA VAL A 64 -9.46 2.19 -10.76
C VAL A 64 -10.64 2.70 -9.93
N GLU A 65 -11.48 1.78 -9.47
CA GLU A 65 -12.60 2.04 -8.55
C GLU A 65 -12.10 2.08 -7.10
N GLU A 66 -11.37 3.14 -6.74
CA GLU A 66 -10.74 3.28 -5.42
C GLU A 66 -11.73 3.11 -4.26
N GLU A 67 -12.95 3.63 -4.38
CA GLU A 67 -13.97 3.60 -3.33
C GLU A 67 -14.50 2.19 -3.03
N LYS A 68 -14.22 1.21 -3.90
CA LYS A 68 -14.50 -0.22 -3.69
C LYS A 68 -13.36 -0.92 -2.93
N ILE A 69 -12.19 -0.31 -2.80
CA ILE A 69 -11.05 -0.86 -2.07
C ILE A 69 -11.23 -0.58 -0.57
N VAL A 70 -11.04 -1.62 0.24
CA VAL A 70 -11.02 -1.52 1.71
C VAL A 70 -9.65 -1.95 2.23
N LEU A 71 -8.93 -1.02 2.87
CA LEU A 71 -7.65 -1.25 3.51
C LEU A 71 -7.87 -1.55 5.00
N LEU A 72 -7.54 -2.76 5.44
CA LEU A 72 -7.66 -3.16 6.85
C LEU A 72 -6.31 -3.09 7.55
N CYS A 73 -6.20 -2.22 8.54
CA CYS A 73 -5.01 -2.07 9.37
C CYS A 73 -5.14 -2.88 10.66
N ILE A 74 -4.20 -3.82 10.87
CA ILE A 74 -4.04 -4.48 12.17
C ILE A 74 -3.19 -3.58 13.06
N LEU A 75 -3.81 -3.06 14.12
CA LEU A 75 -3.16 -2.15 15.04
C LEU A 75 -2.13 -2.89 15.91
N ARG A 76 -1.01 -2.27 16.26
CA ARG A 76 -0.60 -0.88 15.94
C ARG A 76 0.39 -0.78 14.78
N ALA A 77 1.14 -1.85 14.51
CA ALA A 77 2.27 -1.83 13.59
C ALA A 77 1.87 -1.59 12.12
N GLY A 78 0.60 -1.84 11.75
CA GLY A 78 0.11 -1.61 10.39
C GLY A 78 -0.06 -0.15 9.98
N MET A 79 0.01 0.80 10.93
CA MET A 79 -0.29 2.22 10.65
C MET A 79 0.59 2.84 9.55
N PRO A 80 1.94 2.68 9.55
CA PRO A 80 2.76 3.21 8.47
C PRO A 80 2.44 2.56 7.11
N MET A 81 2.05 1.28 7.09
CA MET A 81 1.64 0.63 5.84
C MET A 81 0.33 1.21 5.32
N LEU A 82 -0.67 1.40 6.19
CA LEU A 82 -1.94 2.03 5.83
C LEU A 82 -1.72 3.42 5.22
N ASN A 83 -0.86 4.25 5.82
CA ASN A 83 -0.51 5.56 5.28
C ASN A 83 0.09 5.45 3.87
N GLY A 84 1.02 4.51 3.65
CA GLY A 84 1.61 4.28 2.33
C GLY A 84 0.59 3.80 1.28
N ALA A 85 -0.34 2.92 1.67
CA ALA A 85 -1.40 2.42 0.80
C ALA A 85 -2.44 3.51 0.45
N LEU A 86 -2.84 4.33 1.41
CA LEU A 86 -3.75 5.46 1.19
C LEU A 86 -3.14 6.55 0.30
N ARG A 87 -1.81 6.66 0.23
CA ARG A 87 -1.15 7.53 -0.76
C ARG A 87 -1.31 7.02 -2.19
N ALA A 88 -1.46 5.71 -2.39
CA ALA A 88 -1.73 5.12 -3.71
C ALA A 88 -3.21 5.23 -4.09
N PHE A 89 -4.12 5.03 -3.12
CA PHE A 89 -5.57 5.10 -3.31
C PHE A 89 -6.22 5.99 -2.24
N PRO A 90 -6.17 7.32 -2.42
CA PRO A 90 -6.67 8.28 -1.42
C PRO A 90 -8.16 8.13 -1.10
N ARG A 91 -8.96 7.57 -2.02
CA ARG A 91 -10.41 7.38 -1.83
C ARG A 91 -10.79 5.99 -1.31
N ALA A 92 -9.81 5.11 -1.09
CA ALA A 92 -10.05 3.82 -0.48
C ALA A 92 -10.58 3.98 0.96
N LYS A 93 -11.45 3.06 1.36
CA LYS A 93 -11.97 3.02 2.73
C LYS A 93 -10.91 2.41 3.64
N ALA A 94 -10.76 2.95 4.84
CA ALA A 94 -9.87 2.40 5.87
C ALA A 94 -10.68 1.77 7.01
N GLY A 95 -10.29 0.55 7.41
CA GLY A 95 -10.81 -0.13 8.60
C GLY A 95 -9.68 -0.50 9.56
N PHE A 96 -10.01 -0.65 10.84
CA PHE A 96 -9.03 -0.90 11.89
C PHE A 96 -9.42 -2.13 12.71
N LEU A 97 -8.45 -3.01 12.93
CA LEU A 97 -8.61 -4.20 13.77
C LEU A 97 -7.57 -4.16 14.89
N ALA A 98 -8.04 -4.12 16.14
CA ALA A 98 -7.18 -4.21 17.31
C ALA A 98 -7.05 -5.69 17.71
N ILE A 99 -5.94 -6.31 17.32
CA ILE A 99 -5.65 -7.72 17.60
C ILE A 99 -4.28 -7.79 18.27
N ARG A 100 -4.18 -8.60 19.31
CA ARG A 100 -2.91 -8.90 19.98
C ARG A 100 -2.65 -10.38 19.86
N ARG A 101 -1.44 -10.74 19.43
CA ARG A 101 -0.99 -12.13 19.46
C ARG A 101 -0.82 -12.57 20.91
N ASN A 102 -1.29 -13.78 21.24
CA ASN A 102 -0.87 -14.44 22.46
C ASN A 102 0.56 -14.96 22.26
N GLU A 103 1.52 -14.37 22.98
CA GLU A 103 2.95 -14.70 22.85
C GLU A 103 3.32 -16.01 23.57
N GLU A 104 2.40 -16.60 24.36
CA GLU A 104 2.64 -17.82 25.13
C GLU A 104 2.19 -19.10 24.41
N SER A 105 1.29 -18.99 23.43
CA SER A 105 0.87 -20.11 22.59
C SER A 105 1.76 -20.18 21.34
N LEU A 106 2.78 -21.02 21.40
CA LEU A 106 3.61 -21.44 20.26
C LEU A 106 2.98 -22.64 19.54
#